data_AF-A0A965H1L6-F1
#
_entry.id   AF-A0A965H1L6-F1
#
_cell.length_a   1.000
_cell.length_b   1.000
_cell.length_c   1.000
_cell.angle_alpha   90.00
_cell.angle_beta   90.00
_cell.angle_gamma   90.00
#
_symmetry.space_group_name_H-M   'P 1'
#
loop_
_entity.id
_entity.type
_entity.pdbx_description
1 polymer ?
#
loop_
_entity_poly.entity_id
_entity_poly.type
_entity_poly.pdbx_seq_one_letter_code
_entity_poly.pdbx_strand_id
1 'polypeptide(L)'
;ETIGDTGATLSFSINYESSTQYTNPFSVLAQSQDGSPEGDLIGLDIGDGGLVSANYSNGTQKNLAKIVLSNFSSPTGLRQVGEASYLATSQSGRVTVGEPGTAGFGTIRAGARERANVDLTQELIELISSQRNFQANAKAIETNNTLTQSIINIRS
;
A
#
# COMPACT_ATOMS: atom_id res chain seq x y z
N GLU A 1 -43.24 -53.49 16.06
CA GLU A 1 -43.15 -53.62 14.60
C GLU A 1 -41.71 -53.97 14.27
N THR A 2 -41.50 -55.15 13.71
CA THR A 2 -40.19 -55.77 13.54
C THR A 2 -39.56 -55.23 12.25
N ILE A 3 -38.35 -54.68 12.33
CA ILE A 3 -37.53 -54.39 11.14
C ILE A 3 -36.20 -55.11 11.31
N GLY A 4 -35.92 -56.07 10.40
CA GLY A 4 -34.58 -56.60 10.16
C GLY A 4 -34.42 -58.12 10.29
N ASP A 5 -34.99 -58.86 9.34
CA ASP A 5 -34.57 -60.24 9.02
C ASP A 5 -33.34 -60.19 8.09
N THR A 6 -32.14 -60.19 8.67
CA THR A 6 -30.87 -60.76 8.14
C THR A 6 -29.76 -60.37 9.12
N GLY A 7 -29.04 -61.36 9.65
CA GLY A 7 -28.09 -61.26 10.76
C GLY A 7 -26.80 -60.44 10.53
N ALA A 8 -26.90 -59.22 10.01
CA ALA A 8 -25.85 -58.22 10.14
C ALA A 8 -26.15 -57.36 11.37
N THR A 9 -25.47 -57.65 12.48
CA THR A 9 -25.51 -56.80 13.68
C THR A 9 -25.03 -55.40 13.30
N LEU A 10 -25.94 -54.43 13.27
CA LEU A 10 -25.60 -53.01 13.15
C LEU A 10 -24.91 -52.59 14.45
N SER A 11 -23.58 -52.62 14.47
CA SER A 11 -22.80 -52.13 15.59
C SER A 11 -22.74 -50.60 15.53
N PHE A 12 -23.59 -49.95 16.31
CA PHE A 12 -23.51 -48.50 16.51
C PHE A 12 -22.43 -48.23 17.57
N SER A 13 -21.27 -47.72 17.14
CA SER A 13 -20.22 -47.32 18.06
C SER A 13 -20.52 -45.89 18.55
N ILE A 14 -21.25 -45.77 19.65
CA ILE A 14 -21.58 -44.49 20.26
C ILE A 14 -20.45 -44.10 21.22
N ASN A 15 -19.76 -42.98 20.94
CA ASN A 15 -18.73 -42.43 21.81
C ASN A 15 -19.38 -41.52 22.88
N TYR A 16 -19.16 -41.82 24.16
CA TYR A 16 -19.67 -41.09 25.32
C TYR A 16 -18.60 -40.32 26.11
N GLU A 17 -17.38 -40.18 25.59
CA GLU A 17 -16.23 -39.58 26.32
C GLU A 17 -16.51 -38.19 26.90
N SER A 18 -17.43 -37.42 26.31
CA SER A 18 -17.80 -36.07 26.78
C SER A 18 -19.17 -36.01 27.50
N SER A 19 -19.76 -37.16 27.83
CA SER A 19 -21.07 -37.24 28.48
C SER A 19 -20.94 -37.43 29.99
N THR A 20 -21.54 -36.53 30.78
CA THR A 20 -21.59 -36.64 32.25
C THR A 20 -23.00 -37.00 32.71
N GLN A 21 -23.13 -37.93 33.67
CA GLN A 21 -24.41 -38.28 34.28
C GLN A 21 -24.50 -37.72 35.71
N TYR A 22 -25.27 -36.64 35.87
CA TYR A 22 -25.59 -36.04 37.17
C TYR A 22 -27.12 -36.03 37.38
N THR A 23 -27.59 -35.90 38.62
CA THR A 23 -29.03 -35.73 38.97
C THR A 23 -29.51 -34.32 38.61
N ASN A 24 -29.28 -33.89 37.37
CA ASN A 24 -29.77 -32.64 36.80
C ASN A 24 -30.53 -32.96 35.52
N PRO A 25 -31.53 -32.13 35.13
CA PRO A 25 -32.15 -32.22 33.82
C PRO A 25 -31.09 -32.13 32.70
N PHE A 26 -31.32 -32.84 31.58
CA PHE A 26 -30.46 -32.76 30.41
C PHE A 26 -30.23 -31.30 29.99
N SER A 27 -28.97 -30.95 29.75
CA SER A 27 -28.57 -29.61 29.29
C SER A 27 -27.40 -29.71 28.31
N VAL A 28 -27.49 -28.96 27.21
CA VAL A 28 -26.40 -28.85 26.22
C VAL A 28 -25.34 -27.89 26.78
N LEU A 29 -24.22 -28.45 27.22
CA LEU A 29 -23.13 -27.70 27.88
C LEU A 29 -22.28 -26.89 26.89
N ALA A 30 -22.13 -27.38 25.66
CA ALA A 30 -21.42 -26.67 24.59
C ALA A 30 -21.94 -27.14 23.23
N GLN A 31 -22.18 -26.18 22.34
CA GLN A 31 -22.49 -26.42 20.94
C GLN A 31 -21.53 -25.57 20.11
N SER A 32 -20.80 -26.21 19.21
CA SER A 32 -19.93 -25.54 18.24
C SER A 32 -20.38 -25.95 16.84
N GLN A 33 -20.47 -24.99 15.95
CA GLN A 33 -20.78 -25.18 14.55
C GLN A 33 -19.74 -24.41 13.74
N ASP A 34 -19.11 -25.09 12.79
CA ASP A 34 -18.07 -24.57 11.90
C ASP A 34 -18.62 -24.10 10.54
N GLY A 35 -19.91 -24.30 10.30
CA GLY A 35 -20.60 -23.84 9.10
C GLY A 35 -20.97 -22.36 9.16
N SER A 36 -20.68 -21.63 8.09
CA SER A 36 -21.17 -20.26 7.86
C SER A 36 -22.10 -20.25 6.65
N PRO A 37 -23.21 -19.49 6.70
CA PRO A 37 -24.07 -19.31 5.53
C PRO A 37 -23.32 -18.61 4.39
N GLU A 38 -23.77 -18.79 3.16
CA GLU A 38 -23.32 -18.02 2.00
C GLU A 38 -23.41 -16.53 2.33
N GLY A 39 -22.34 -15.79 2.02
CA GLY A 39 -22.25 -14.36 2.29
C GLY A 39 -21.71 -13.63 1.07
N ASP A 40 -22.32 -12.50 0.75
CA ASP A 40 -21.87 -11.61 -0.32
C ASP A 40 -20.74 -10.71 0.18
N LEU A 41 -19.86 -10.28 -0.72
CA LEU A 41 -18.80 -9.34 -0.40
C LEU A 41 -19.41 -7.97 -0.05
N ILE A 42 -19.20 -7.51 1.19
CA ILE A 42 -19.70 -6.21 1.67
C ILE A 42 -18.65 -5.11 1.67
N GLY A 43 -17.36 -5.46 1.68
CA GLY A 43 -16.30 -4.47 1.69
C GLY A 43 -14.89 -5.04 1.59
N LEU A 44 -13.96 -4.17 1.23
CA LEU A 44 -12.53 -4.45 1.19
C LEU A 44 -11.83 -3.50 2.16
N ASP A 45 -11.01 -4.05 3.03
CA ASP A 45 -10.16 -3.30 3.95
C ASP A 45 -8.68 -3.57 3.59
N ILE A 46 -7.84 -2.56 3.80
CA ILE A 46 -6.39 -2.66 3.67
C ILE A 46 -5.80 -2.20 5.00
N GLY A 47 -5.26 -3.14 5.77
CA GLY A 47 -4.62 -2.83 7.04
C GLY A 47 -3.26 -2.16 6.87
N ASP A 48 -2.73 -1.58 7.95
CA ASP A 48 -1.47 -0.83 7.94
C ASP A 48 -0.24 -1.67 7.55
N GLY A 49 -0.32 -2.98 7.77
CA GLY A 49 0.68 -3.97 7.32
C GLY A 49 0.53 -4.40 5.85
N GLY A 50 -0.32 -3.71 5.08
CA GLY A 50 -0.62 -4.01 3.68
C GLY A 50 -1.47 -5.26 3.46
N LEU A 51 -2.06 -5.83 4.50
CA LEU A 51 -2.96 -6.97 4.38
C LEU A 51 -4.29 -6.52 3.79
N VAL A 52 -4.66 -7.10 2.66
CA VAL A 52 -5.93 -6.86 1.98
C VAL A 52 -6.92 -7.92 2.42
N SER A 53 -7.99 -7.51 3.10
CA SER A 53 -9.00 -8.40 3.66
C SER A 53 -10.38 -8.05 3.12
N ALA A 54 -11.12 -9.07 2.69
CA ALA A 54 -12.50 -8.98 2.27
C ALA A 54 -13.43 -9.30 3.45
N ASN A 55 -14.42 -8.45 3.65
CA ASN A 55 -15.48 -8.64 4.63
C ASN A 55 -16.74 -9.13 3.91
N TYR A 56 -17.40 -10.15 4.45
CA TYR A 56 -18.61 -10.75 3.88
C TYR A 56 -19.83 -10.50 4.77
N SER A 57 -21.03 -10.50 4.19
CA SER A 57 -22.30 -10.25 4.90
C SER A 57 -22.62 -11.31 5.97
N ASN A 58 -22.01 -12.48 5.87
CA ASN A 58 -22.12 -13.55 6.86
C ASN A 58 -21.20 -13.35 8.09
N GLY A 59 -20.50 -12.21 8.20
CA GLY A 59 -19.59 -11.90 9.30
C GLY A 59 -18.20 -12.53 9.16
N THR A 60 -17.94 -13.27 8.09
CA THR A 60 -16.62 -13.85 7.84
C THR A 60 -15.70 -12.79 7.23
N GLN A 61 -14.45 -12.77 7.69
CA GLN A 61 -13.38 -11.99 7.08
C GLN A 61 -12.37 -12.94 6.44
N LYS A 62 -12.01 -12.68 5.18
CA LYS A 62 -11.03 -13.48 4.44
C LYS A 62 -9.87 -12.61 3.98
N ASN A 63 -8.66 -13.03 4.30
CA ASN A 63 -7.45 -12.41 3.79
C ASN A 63 -7.25 -12.81 2.33
N LEU A 64 -7.11 -11.84 1.43
CA LEU A 64 -7.01 -12.06 -0.01
C LEU A 64 -5.58 -11.95 -0.52
N ALA A 65 -4.89 -10.87 -0.14
CA ALA A 65 -3.57 -10.53 -0.66
C ALA A 65 -2.80 -9.68 0.34
N LYS A 66 -1.51 -9.48 0.06
CA LYS A 66 -0.65 -8.57 0.84
C LYS A 66 0.14 -7.68 -0.10
N ILE A 67 0.13 -6.38 0.19
CA ILE A 67 0.92 -5.38 -0.52
C ILE A 67 2.34 -5.41 0.06
N VAL A 68 3.33 -5.45 -0.82
CA VAL A 68 4.75 -5.38 -0.47
C VAL A 68 5.34 -4.03 -0.87
N LEU A 69 6.32 -3.55 -0.10
CA LEU A 69 7.04 -2.32 -0.40
C LEU A 69 8.41 -2.65 -0.95
N SER A 70 8.88 -1.78 -1.85
CA SER A 70 10.23 -1.86 -2.42
C SER A 70 11.03 -0.65 -1.95
N ASN A 71 12.19 -0.90 -1.37
CA ASN A 71 13.13 0.12 -0.93
C ASN A 71 14.43 0.02 -1.75
N PHE A 72 15.07 1.15 -1.97
CA PHE A 72 16.32 1.26 -2.73
C PHE A 72 17.36 1.98 -1.86
N SER A 73 18.63 1.56 -1.97
CA SER A 73 19.72 2.20 -1.21
C SER A 73 19.90 3.68 -1.57
N SER A 74 19.66 4.05 -2.84
CA SER A 74 19.69 5.43 -3.31
C SER A 74 18.42 5.77 -4.10
N PRO A 75 17.44 6.45 -3.46
CA PRO A 75 16.22 6.89 -4.15
C PRO A 75 16.47 7.90 -5.27
N THR A 76 17.49 8.76 -5.13
CA THR A 76 17.84 9.78 -6.14
C THR A 76 18.42 9.18 -7.42
N GLY A 77 18.93 7.95 -7.36
CA GLY A 77 19.38 7.20 -8.53
C GLY A 77 18.25 6.59 -9.36
N LEU A 78 16.99 6.65 -8.89
CA LEU A 78 15.86 6.14 -9.65
C LEU A 78 15.56 7.04 -10.85
N ARG A 79 15.25 6.43 -11.99
CA ARG A 79 14.86 7.17 -13.19
C ARG A 79 13.34 7.33 -13.21
N GLN A 80 12.87 8.56 -13.19
CA GLN A 80 11.45 8.86 -13.35
C GLN A 80 10.99 8.53 -14.78
N VAL A 81 9.86 7.82 -14.90
CA VAL A 81 9.25 7.47 -16.20
C VAL A 81 7.92 8.17 -16.47
N GLY A 82 7.42 8.95 -15.50
CA GLY A 82 6.15 9.70 -15.60
C GLY A 82 5.15 9.26 -14.54
N GLU A 83 4.09 10.04 -14.31
CA GLU A 83 2.99 9.70 -13.39
C GLU A 83 3.42 9.25 -11.98
N ALA A 84 4.49 9.86 -11.44
CA ALA A 84 5.11 9.44 -10.18
C ALA A 84 5.62 7.98 -10.16
N SER A 85 5.82 7.37 -11.33
CA SER A 85 6.45 6.07 -11.50
C SER A 85 7.95 6.19 -11.74
N TYR A 86 8.68 5.22 -11.19
CA TYR A 86 10.14 5.20 -11.20
C TYR A 86 10.66 3.83 -11.64
N LEU A 87 11.77 3.83 -12.38
CA LEU A 87 12.51 2.63 -12.75
C LEU A 87 13.85 2.56 -12.02
N ALA A 88 14.20 1.34 -11.62
CA ALA A 88 15.51 1.02 -11.08
C ALA A 88 16.61 1.27 -12.12
N THR A 89 17.74 1.81 -11.68
CA THR A 89 18.93 2.03 -12.50
C THR A 89 20.15 1.40 -11.83
N SER A 90 21.31 1.44 -12.49
CA SER A 90 22.57 1.06 -11.85
C SER A 90 22.93 1.96 -10.66
N GLN A 91 22.47 3.23 -10.65
CA GLN A 91 22.77 4.19 -9.59
C GLN A 91 21.85 4.05 -8.37
N SER A 92 20.63 3.51 -8.54
CA SER A 92 19.69 3.32 -7.41
C SER A 92 20.10 2.20 -6.46
N GLY A 93 20.99 1.31 -6.90
CA GLY A 93 21.36 0.09 -6.19
C GLY A 93 20.34 -1.02 -6.35
N ARG A 94 20.52 -2.11 -5.59
CA ARG A 94 19.62 -3.27 -5.60
C ARG A 94 18.32 -2.93 -4.88
N VAL A 95 17.21 -3.45 -5.40
CA VAL A 95 15.92 -3.38 -4.74
C VAL A 95 15.88 -4.32 -3.54
N THR A 96 15.36 -3.83 -2.42
CA THR A 96 15.02 -4.61 -1.24
C THR A 96 13.50 -4.61 -1.10
N VAL A 97 12.88 -5.78 -1.17
CA VAL A 97 11.43 -5.93 -1.01
C VAL A 97 11.13 -6.41 0.39
N GLY A 98 10.08 -5.86 1.01
CA GLY A 98 9.68 -6.22 2.37
C GLY A 98 8.24 -5.88 2.65
N GLU A 99 7.80 -6.26 3.85
CA GLU A 99 6.44 -6.04 4.29
C GLU A 99 6.31 -4.64 4.93
N PRO A 100 5.19 -3.93 4.72
CA PRO A 100 4.92 -2.67 5.40
C PRO A 100 4.97 -2.83 6.93
N GLY A 101 5.55 -1.84 7.62
CA GLY A 101 5.69 -1.83 9.08
C GLY A 101 6.85 -2.66 9.63
N THR A 102 7.66 -3.31 8.78
CA THR A 102 8.89 -4.00 9.20
C THR A 102 10.10 -3.05 9.20
N ALA A 103 11.21 -3.47 9.81
CA ALA A 103 12.40 -2.65 9.94
C ALA A 103 12.92 -2.18 8.56
N GLY A 104 13.00 -0.86 8.36
CA GLY A 104 13.41 -0.25 7.09
C GLY A 104 12.28 0.02 6.10
N PHE A 105 11.02 -0.24 6.48
CA PHE A 105 9.82 0.05 5.69
C PHE A 105 8.80 0.87 6.50
N GLY A 106 8.09 1.78 5.81
CA GLY A 106 6.97 2.51 6.40
C GLY A 106 5.71 1.64 6.53
N THR A 107 4.68 2.19 7.17
CA THR A 107 3.34 1.58 7.18
C THR A 107 2.52 2.07 5.99
N ILE A 108 1.50 1.30 5.61
CA ILE A 108 0.50 1.75 4.63
C ILE A 108 -0.63 2.45 5.38
N ARG A 109 -1.20 3.50 4.81
CA ARG A 109 -2.43 4.12 5.32
C ARG A 109 -3.50 4.07 4.25
N ALA A 110 -4.44 3.15 4.41
CA ALA A 110 -5.53 2.99 3.46
C ALA A 110 -6.41 4.24 3.38
N GLY A 111 -6.88 4.56 2.18
CA GLY A 111 -7.75 5.72 1.92
C GLY A 111 -7.06 7.09 1.96
N ALA A 112 -5.80 7.17 2.36
CA ALA A 112 -5.00 8.40 2.30
C ALA A 112 -4.28 8.52 0.95
N ARG A 113 -4.08 9.76 0.47
CA ARG A 113 -3.24 10.07 -0.69
C ARG A 113 -2.06 10.91 -0.26
N GLU A 114 -0.86 10.55 -0.70
CA GLU A 114 0.34 11.33 -0.49
C GLU A 114 0.29 12.62 -1.30
N ARG A 115 0.62 13.74 -0.66
CA ARG A 115 0.68 15.06 -1.30
C ARG A 115 2.12 15.38 -1.68
N ALA A 116 2.28 16.26 -2.66
CA ALA A 116 3.59 16.81 -3.00
C ALA A 116 4.21 17.47 -1.76
N ASN A 117 5.52 17.28 -1.60
CA ASN A 117 6.33 17.88 -0.54
C ASN A 117 6.87 19.28 -0.94
N VAL A 118 6.29 19.92 -1.96
CA VAL A 118 6.75 21.18 -2.53
C VAL A 118 6.17 22.37 -1.78
N ASP A 119 7.02 23.32 -1.38
CA ASP A 119 6.59 24.62 -0.84
C ASP A 119 6.51 25.66 -1.96
N LEU A 120 5.28 25.99 -2.35
CA LEU A 120 4.99 26.94 -3.42
C LEU A 120 5.61 28.33 -3.20
N THR A 121 5.77 28.76 -1.95
CA THR A 121 6.31 30.09 -1.65
C THR A 121 7.81 30.13 -1.92
N GLN A 122 8.53 29.10 -1.51
CA GLN A 122 9.96 29.00 -1.76
C GLN A 122 10.25 28.84 -3.26
N GLU A 123 9.52 27.96 -3.94
CA GLU A 123 9.66 27.76 -5.40
C GLU A 123 9.44 29.07 -6.18
N LEU A 124 8.46 29.89 -5.75
CA LEU A 124 8.21 31.18 -6.38
C LEU A 124 9.37 32.17 -6.16
N ILE A 125 9.96 32.19 -4.96
CA ILE A 125 11.13 33.03 -4.67
C ILE A 125 12.33 32.62 -5.52
N GLU A 126 12.58 31.31 -5.64
CA GLU A 126 13.64 30.76 -6.48
C GLU A 126 13.42 31.12 -7.96
N LEU A 127 12.17 31.02 -8.45
CA LEU A 127 11.81 31.44 -9.80
C LEU A 127 12.06 32.94 -10.03
N ILE A 128 11.63 33.80 -9.10
CA ILE A 128 11.85 35.26 -9.19
C ILE A 128 13.35 35.59 -9.14
N SER A 129 14.12 34.87 -8.33
CA SER A 129 15.59 35.03 -8.27
C SER A 129 16.23 34.65 -9.60
N SER A 130 15.88 33.49 -10.16
CA SER A 130 16.34 33.02 -11.46
C SER A 130 15.97 34.00 -12.58
N GLN A 131 14.75 34.53 -12.57
CA GLN A 131 14.28 35.53 -13.53
C GLN A 131 15.08 36.85 -13.43
N ARG A 132 15.34 37.34 -12.20
CA ARG A 132 16.17 38.54 -12.00
C ARG A 132 17.60 38.33 -12.50
N ASN A 133 18.18 37.15 -12.26
CA ASN A 133 19.50 36.80 -12.79
C ASN A 133 19.49 36.78 -14.32
N PHE A 134 18.47 36.20 -14.93
CA PHE A 134 18.30 36.21 -16.39
C PHE A 134 18.18 37.64 -16.94
N GLN A 135 17.38 38.51 -16.31
CA GLN A 135 17.23 39.91 -16.71
C GLN A 135 18.54 40.69 -16.55
N ALA A 136 19.26 40.50 -15.44
CA ALA A 136 20.56 41.13 -15.22
C ALA A 136 21.59 40.70 -16.28
N ASN A 137 21.64 39.40 -16.59
CA ASN A 137 22.50 38.86 -17.64
C ASN A 137 22.12 39.41 -19.02
N ALA A 138 20.83 39.50 -19.33
CA ALA A 138 20.35 40.08 -20.59
C ALA A 138 20.70 41.57 -20.71
N LYS A 139 20.55 42.35 -19.62
CA LYS A 139 20.92 43.77 -19.61
C LYS A 139 22.42 43.96 -19.77
N ALA A 140 23.24 43.14 -19.12
CA ALA A 140 24.69 43.16 -19.30
C ALA A 140 25.08 42.89 -20.76
N ILE A 141 24.41 41.96 -21.44
CA ILE A 141 24.64 41.69 -22.87
C ILE A 141 24.23 42.91 -23.73
N GLU A 142 23.07 43.52 -23.47
CA GLU A 142 22.60 44.70 -24.20
C GLU A 142 23.57 45.88 -24.06
N THR A 143 24.07 46.12 -22.85
CA THR A 143 25.07 47.16 -22.58
C THR A 143 26.39 46.87 -23.30
N ASN A 144 26.86 45.61 -23.30
CA ASN A 144 28.04 45.20 -24.06
C ASN A 144 27.87 45.39 -25.57
N ASN A 145 26.69 45.06 -26.12
CA ASN A 145 26.38 45.28 -27.53
C ASN A 145 26.39 46.78 -27.88
N THR A 146 25.79 47.62 -27.03
CA THR A 146 25.77 49.08 -27.21
C THR A 146 27.18 49.67 -27.18
N LEU A 147 28.02 49.21 -26.25
CA LEU A 147 29.42 49.61 -26.15
C LEU A 147 30.18 49.22 -27.42
N THR A 148 30.00 47.98 -27.88
CA THR A 148 30.64 47.47 -29.11
C THR A 148 30.25 48.28 -30.33
N GLN A 149 28.96 48.60 -30.49
CA GLN A 149 28.46 49.44 -31.58
C GLN A 149 29.07 50.85 -31.54
N SER A 150 29.20 51.42 -30.34
CA SER A 150 29.79 52.75 -30.14
C SER A 150 31.28 52.78 -30.52
N ILE A 151 32.03 51.73 -30.18
CA ILE A 151 33.44 51.58 -30.57
C ILE A 151 33.58 51.49 -32.10
N ILE A 152 32.68 50.77 -32.78
CA ILE A 152 32.67 50.66 -34.25
C ILE A 152 32.45 52.04 -34.89
N ASN A 153 31.49 52.82 -34.39
CA ASN A 153 31.16 54.15 -34.92
C ASN A 153 32.24 55.22 -34.69
N ILE A 154 33.14 55.05 -33.72
CA ILE A 154 34.28 55.96 -33.49
C ILE A 154 35.43 55.71 -34.47
N ARG A 155 35.49 54.51 -35.07
CA ARG A 155 36.53 54.10 -36.02
C ARG A 155 36.21 54.42 -37.50
N SER A 156 35.01 54.90 -37.80
CA SER A 156 34.59 55.42 -39.11
C SER A 156 34.73 56.93 -39.17
#